data_AF-A0A3S1VES3-F1
#
_entry.id   AF-A0A3S1VES3-F1
#
_cell.length_a   1.000
_cell.length_b   1.000
_cell.length_c   1.000
_cell.angle_alpha   90.00
_cell.angle_beta   90.00
_cell.angle_gamma   90.00
#
_symmetry.space_group_name_H-M   'P 1'
#
loop_
_entity.id
_entity.type
_entity.pdbx_description
1 polymer ?
#
loop_
_entity_poly.entity_id
_entity_poly.type
_entity_poly.pdbx_seq_one_letter_code
_entity_poly.pdbx_strand_id
1 'polypeptide(L)' 'MIKHNPPSPEPLHRAIARFGQATVLVVGDFILDRFVNGVIERISPEAPIPVLHGRGETSTMGGAGNVVANIVSLGAAA' A
#
# COMPACT_ATOMS: atom_id res chain seq x y z
N MET A 1 -35.97 -9.93 9.81
CA MET A 1 -34.70 -9.22 10.10
C MET A 1 -33.70 -10.23 10.64
N ILE A 2 -32.78 -10.73 9.81
CA ILE A 2 -31.72 -11.65 10.27
C ILE A 2 -30.63 -10.78 10.90
N LYS A 3 -30.45 -10.86 12.23
CA LYS A 3 -29.31 -10.24 12.92
C LYS A 3 -28.05 -10.99 12.48
N HIS A 4 -27.28 -10.42 11.58
CA HIS A 4 -25.97 -10.96 11.23
C HIS A 4 -25.01 -10.61 12.36
N ASN A 5 -24.79 -11.54 13.29
CA ASN A 5 -23.78 -11.37 14.31
C ASN A 5 -22.40 -11.53 13.64
N PRO A 6 -21.48 -10.56 13.76
CA PRO A 6 -20.15 -10.72 13.19
C PRO A 6 -19.46 -11.94 13.82
N PRO A 7 -18.63 -12.67 13.04
CA PRO A 7 -17.87 -13.79 13.57
C PRO A 7 -16.94 -13.31 14.70
N SER A 8 -16.66 -14.20 15.66
CA SER A 8 -15.71 -13.91 16.73
C SER A 8 -14.35 -13.54 16.13
N PRO A 9 -13.67 -12.50 16.65
CA PRO A 9 -12.35 -12.10 16.15
C PRO A 9 -11.21 -12.98 16.66
N GLU A 10 -11.47 -13.90 17.60
CA GLU A 10 -10.43 -14.77 18.19
C GLU A 10 -9.58 -15.55 17.19
N PRO A 11 -10.15 -16.17 16.11
CA PRO A 11 -9.34 -16.88 15.14
C PRO A 11 -8.34 -15.96 14.43
N LEU A 12 -8.77 -14.72 14.13
CA LEU A 12 -7.92 -13.72 13.48
C LEU A 12 -6.78 -13.27 14.40
N HIS A 13 -7.08 -12.97 15.66
CA HIS A 13 -6.06 -12.61 16.64
C HIS A 13 -5.01 -13.72 16.80
N ARG A 14 -5.43 -14.98 16.88
CA ARG A 14 -4.50 -16.12 16.92
C ARG A 14 -3.65 -16.25 15.67
N ALA A 15 -4.21 -15.98 14.49
CA ALA A 15 -3.45 -16.02 13.25
C ALA A 15 -2.38 -14.92 13.24
N ILE A 16 -2.76 -13.66 13.53
CA ILE A 16 -1.84 -12.51 13.58
C ILE A 16 -0.73 -12.74 14.62
N ALA A 17 -1.05 -13.26 15.80
CA ALA A 17 -0.07 -13.54 16.85
C ALA A 17 1.03 -14.54 16.42
N ARG A 18 0.76 -15.38 15.41
CA ARG A 18 1.70 -16.39 14.90
C ARG A 18 2.51 -15.90 13.69
N PHE A 19 2.18 -14.73 13.12
CA PHE A 19 2.88 -14.24 11.92
C PHE A 19 4.38 -14.04 12.15
N GLY A 20 4.80 -13.62 13.34
CA GLY A 20 6.23 -13.44 13.66
C GLY A 20 7.08 -14.70 13.57
N GLN A 21 6.48 -15.88 13.42
CA GLN A 21 7.16 -17.16 13.22
C GLN A 21 7.29 -17.55 11.74
N ALA A 22 6.66 -16.80 10.82
CA ALA A 22 6.67 -17.08 9.40
C ALA A 22 7.89 -16.46 8.71
N THR A 23 8.44 -17.19 7.73
CA THR A 23 9.42 -16.69 6.77
C THR A 23 8.86 -16.91 5.37
N VAL A 24 8.75 -15.84 4.58
CA VAL A 24 8.02 -15.85 3.33
C VAL A 24 8.92 -15.41 2.17
N LEU A 25 9.18 -16.30 1.22
CA LEU A 25 9.88 -15.91 -0.02
C LEU A 25 8.90 -15.18 -0.94
N VAL A 26 9.20 -13.92 -1.26
CA VAL A 26 8.44 -13.14 -2.25
C VAL A 26 9.15 -13.17 -3.60
N VAL A 27 8.46 -13.65 -4.63
CA VAL A 27 8.96 -13.65 -6.02
C VAL A 27 8.01 -12.85 -6.89
N GLY A 28 8.54 -11.82 -7.55
CA GLY A 28 7.77 -10.93 -8.42
C GLY A 28 8.53 -9.62 -8.67
N ASP A 29 7.87 -8.70 -9.35
CA ASP A 29 8.49 -7.44 -9.76
C ASP A 29 8.53 -6.43 -8.62
N PHE A 30 9.71 -5.88 -8.37
CA PHE A 30 9.87 -4.72 -7.51
C PHE A 30 9.57 -3.44 -8.29
N ILE A 31 8.68 -2.61 -7.75
CA ILE A 31 8.26 -1.36 -8.37
C ILE A 31 8.50 -0.23 -7.37
N LEU A 32 8.87 0.95 -7.86
CA LEU A 32 8.93 2.16 -7.05
C LEU A 32 7.74 3.05 -7.43
N ASP A 33 6.82 3.23 -6.49
CA ASP A 33 5.68 4.13 -6.67
C ASP A 33 6.10 5.54 -6.27
N ARG A 34 6.08 6.47 -7.24
CA ARG A 34 6.37 7.89 -7.00
C ARG A 34 5.09 8.71 -7.10
N PHE A 35 4.81 9.45 -6.04
CA PHE A 35 3.67 10.35 -5.95
C PHE A 35 4.16 11.78 -5.97
N VAL A 36 3.81 12.51 -7.03
CA VAL A 36 4.07 13.96 -7.11
C VAL A 36 2.82 14.70 -6.65
N ASN A 37 2.95 15.53 -5.62
CA ASN A 37 1.86 16.38 -5.14
C ASN A 37 2.12 17.85 -5.54
N GLY A 38 1.05 18.60 -5.73
CA GLY A 38 1.15 19.97 -6.22
C GLY A 38 -0.20 20.65 -6.35
N VAL A 39 -0.18 21.82 -6.97
CA VAL A 39 -1.40 22.60 -7.24
C VAL A 39 -1.60 22.74 -8.75
N ILE A 40 -2.87 22.74 -9.17
CA ILE A 40 -3.25 23.03 -10.56
C ILE A 40 -3.93 24.39 -10.54
N GLU A 41 -3.30 25.38 -11.17
CA GLU A 41 -3.79 26.77 -11.19
C GLU A 41 -4.20 27.22 -12.60
N ARG A 42 -3.85 26.44 -13.63
CA ARG A 42 -4.14 26.79 -15.03
C ARG A 42 -4.25 25.57 -15.95
N ILE A 43 -4.81 25.82 -17.13
CA ILE A 43 -4.81 24.91 -18.29
C ILE A 43 -3.64 25.26 -19.21
N SER A 44 -3.08 24.26 -19.89
CA SER A 44 -2.01 24.47 -20.88
C SER A 44 -2.53 25.23 -22.10
N PRO A 45 -1.76 26.20 -22.66
CA PRO A 45 -2.12 26.86 -23.91
C PRO A 45 -1.93 25.95 -25.13
N GLU A 46 -1.13 24.88 -25.02
CA GLU A 46 -0.80 23.96 -26.13
C GLU A 46 -1.83 22.83 -26.31
N ALA A 47 -2.60 22.51 -25.26
CA ALA A 47 -3.61 21.47 -25.28
C ALA A 47 -4.56 21.63 -24.08
N PRO A 48 -5.82 21.15 -24.16
CA PRO A 48 -6.81 21.26 -23.07
C PRO A 48 -6.52 20.26 -21.93
N ILE A 49 -5.32 20.36 -21.33
CA ILE A 49 -4.86 19.53 -20.21
C ILE A 49 -4.40 20.42 -19.04
N PRO A 50 -4.60 19.99 -17.78
CA PRO A 50 -4.15 20.74 -16.61
C PRO A 50 -2.62 20.74 -16.48
N VAL A 51 -2.06 21.82 -15.95
CA VAL A 51 -0.64 21.90 -15.59
C VAL A 51 -0.49 21.74 -14.08
N LEU A 52 0.10 20.64 -13.63
CA LEU A 52 0.43 20.43 -12.22
C LEU A 52 1.74 21.16 -11.89
N HIS A 53 1.68 22.13 -11.00
CA HIS A 53 2.86 22.73 -10.38
C HIS A 53 3.27 21.88 -9.17
N GLY A 54 4.24 20.98 -9.39
CA GLY A 54 4.76 20.08 -8.35
C GLY A 54 5.37 20.84 -7.19
N ARG A 55 4.98 20.47 -5.96
CA ARG A 55 5.48 21.05 -4.70
C ARG A 55 6.25 20.04 -3.85
N GLY A 56 6.20 18.76 -4.21
CA GLY A 56 6.92 17.71 -3.53
C GLY A 56 6.70 16.36 -4.20
N GLU A 57 7.46 15.39 -3.73
CA GLU A 57 7.27 14.00 -4.10
C GLU A 57 7.51 13.08 -2.92
N THR A 58 6.80 11.97 -2.90
CA THR A 58 7.06 10.85 -1.99
C THR A 58 7.28 9.58 -2.82
N SER A 59 8.16 8.72 -2.34
CA SER A 59 8.43 7.43 -2.95
C SER A 59 8.08 6.32 -1.98
N THR A 60 7.39 5.29 -2.44
CA THR A 60 7.06 4.09 -1.66
C THR A 60 7.38 2.84 -2.46
N MET A 61 7.58 1.74 -1.75
CA MET A 61 7.75 0.43 -2.39
C MET A 61 6.41 -0.03 -2.96
N GLY A 62 6.37 -0.31 -4.25
CA GLY A 62 5.25 -0.89 -4.97
C GLY A 62 5.51 -2.35 -5.34
N GLY A 63 4.53 -2.99 -5.99
CA GLY A 63 4.64 -4.38 -6.45
C GLY A 63 5.05 -5.35 -5.33
N ALA A 64 6.05 -6.19 -5.59
CA ALA A 64 6.62 -7.12 -4.61
C ALA A 64 7.15 -6.41 -3.36
N GLY A 65 7.62 -5.17 -3.47
CA GLY A 65 8.10 -4.39 -2.34
C GLY A 65 6.99 -4.03 -1.34
N ASN A 66 5.77 -3.73 -1.82
CA ASN A 66 4.62 -3.51 -0.95
C ASN A 66 4.20 -4.80 -0.23
N VAL A 67 4.32 -5.95 -0.89
CA VAL A 67 4.04 -7.27 -0.29
C VAL A 67 5.02 -7.54 0.87
N VAL A 68 6.32 -7.34 0.64
CA VAL A 68 7.36 -7.44 1.67
C VAL A 68 7.07 -6.49 2.84
N ALA A 69 6.74 -5.23 2.56
CA ALA A 69 6.41 -4.24 3.60
C ALA A 69 5.27 -4.69 4.51
N ASN A 70 4.20 -5.26 3.92
CA ASN A 70 3.08 -5.79 4.69
C ASN A 70 3.46 -7.00 5.54
N ILE A 71 4.24 -7.95 5.00
CA ILE A 71 4.70 -9.13 5.74
C ILE A 71 5.54 -8.71 6.96
N VAL A 72 6.49 -7.80 6.74
CA VAL A 72 7.35 -7.27 7.82
C VAL A 72 6.52 -6.48 8.85
N SER A 73 5.50 -5.73 8.43
CA SER A 73 4.62 -4.99 9.37
C SER A 73 3.84 -5.90 10.32
N LEU A 74 3.60 -7.16 9.92
CA LEU A 74 2.96 -8.19 10.74
C LEU A 74 3.97 -8.96 11.62
N GLY A 75 5.25 -8.59 11.58
CA GLY A 75 6.34 -9.16 12.37
C GLY A 75 7.02 -10.38 11.74
N ALA A 76 6.58 -10.81 10.55
CA ALA A 76 7.17 -11.93 9.83
C ALA A 76 8.44 -11.52 9.07
N ALA A 77 9.28 -12.49 8.69
CA ALA A 77 10.42 -12.27 7.81
C ALA A 77 10.03 -12.50 6.35
N ALA A 78 10.55 -11.68 5.44
CA ALA A 78 10.39 -11.80 3.99
C ALA A 78 11.70 -11.54 3.26
#